data_AF-A0A485PIU0-F1
#
_entry.id   AF-A0A485PIU0-F1
#
_cell.length_a   1.000
_cell.length_b   1.000
_cell.length_c   1.000
_cell.angle_alpha   90.00
_cell.angle_beta   90.00
_cell.angle_gamma   90.00
#
_symmetry.space_group_name_H-M   'P 1'
#
loop_
_entity.id
_entity.type
_entity.pdbx_description
1 polymer ?
#
loop_
_entity_poly.entity_id
_entity_poly.type
_entity_poly.pdbx_seq_one_letter_code
_entity_poly.pdbx_strand_id
1 'polypeptide(L)'
;MGTLEGHLLPGICLLIFSLHYSVMVSLALLRGQRFLKPPLTPKEKRGHRWWQLVPVEGMMKVAISLTGIITEFFYPPGVNRMMMVDWEDPRRPFVFYDNWYHVTMYGFFTLSGVVDIVSRACQAQQNVKLERAAEALAFCVLVLLMACHLENKGTLEVRTHLLFVAPTFLVTLVLTMEVWVPDQPTLWVLKTWMGLVLSTWMLQLCVLMYVPPSGQPWRAENPGDLAFLLIFFCWHLGFGAIVLAAVYGLCSLWHHRISSWREVPRAKHRSSSIHLMHKYRRPHRK
;
A
#
# COMPACT_ATOMS: atom_id res chain seq x y z
N MET A 1 -22.39 -8.73 7.71
CA MET A 1 -21.83 -7.38 7.99
C MET A 1 -20.77 -7.48 9.08
N GLY A 2 -19.55 -7.02 8.80
CA GLY A 2 -18.46 -7.04 9.78
C GLY A 2 -18.58 -5.93 10.83
N THR A 3 -17.65 -5.89 11.78
CA THR A 3 -17.61 -4.86 12.83
C THR A 3 -16.87 -3.60 12.35
N LEU A 4 -17.15 -2.45 12.98
CA LEU A 4 -16.42 -1.19 12.75
C LEU A 4 -14.91 -1.40 12.88
N GLU A 5 -14.47 -2.08 13.93
CA GLU A 5 -13.05 -2.36 14.19
C GLU A 5 -12.43 -3.23 13.09
N GLY A 6 -13.17 -4.22 12.59
CA GLY A 6 -12.74 -5.10 11.49
C GLY A 6 -12.53 -4.36 10.16
N HIS A 7 -13.21 -3.22 9.95
CA HIS A 7 -13.04 -2.40 8.73
C HIS A 7 -12.05 -1.24 8.94
N LEU A 8 -11.97 -0.70 10.16
CA LEU A 8 -11.11 0.43 10.49
C LEU A 8 -9.63 0.05 10.43
N LEU A 9 -9.28 -1.12 10.98
CA LEU A 9 -7.89 -1.59 11.02
C LEU A 9 -7.27 -1.72 9.60
N PRO A 10 -7.92 -2.40 8.63
CA PRO A 10 -7.46 -2.41 7.24
C PRO A 10 -7.33 -1.01 6.63
N GLY A 11 -8.28 -0.11 6.88
CA GLY A 11 -8.23 1.27 6.37
C GLY A 11 -7.00 2.04 6.87
N ILE A 12 -6.70 1.96 8.17
CA ILE A 12 -5.52 2.60 8.77
C ILE A 12 -4.23 2.00 8.22
N CYS A 13 -4.14 0.67 8.15
CA CYS A 13 -2.96 -0.01 7.60
C CYS A 13 -2.70 0.41 6.14
N LEU A 14 -3.74 0.42 5.30
CA LEU A 14 -3.63 0.86 3.90
C LEU A 14 -3.19 2.32 3.80
N LEU A 15 -3.64 3.20 4.70
CA LEU A 15 -3.22 4.61 4.72
C LEU A 15 -1.74 4.74 5.05
N ILE A 16 -1.27 4.05 6.10
CA ILE A 16 0.15 4.05 6.49
C ILE A 16 1.02 3.55 5.33
N PHE A 17 0.63 2.46 4.67
CA PHE A 17 1.34 1.95 3.49
C PHE A 17 1.34 2.97 2.34
N SER A 18 0.21 3.58 2.04
CA SER A 18 0.09 4.54 0.93
C SER A 18 0.94 5.79 1.18
N LEU A 19 1.00 6.28 2.43
CA LEU A 19 1.88 7.38 2.82
C LEU A 19 3.36 6.99 2.72
N HIS A 20 3.73 5.79 3.20
CA HIS A 20 5.09 5.27 3.05
C HIS A 20 5.50 5.19 1.57
N TYR A 21 4.63 4.66 0.72
CA TYR A 21 4.85 4.58 -0.72
C TYR A 21 4.94 5.97 -1.37
N SER A 22 4.17 6.96 -0.89
CA SER A 22 4.26 8.36 -1.36
C SER A 22 5.65 8.95 -1.13
N VAL A 23 6.25 8.70 0.04
CA VAL A 23 7.62 9.13 0.34
C VAL A 23 8.62 8.40 -0.57
N MET A 24 8.48 7.09 -0.72
CA MET A 24 9.37 6.27 -1.54
C MET A 24 9.36 6.70 -3.01
N VAL A 25 8.17 6.87 -3.60
CA VAL A 25 8.02 7.34 -4.98
C VAL A 25 8.59 8.73 -5.15
N SER A 26 8.31 9.65 -4.21
CA SER A 26 8.85 11.01 -4.27
C SER A 26 10.38 11.05 -4.28
N LEU A 27 11.01 10.28 -3.40
CA LEU A 27 12.48 10.18 -3.36
C LEU A 27 13.05 9.49 -4.60
N ALA A 28 12.37 8.47 -5.13
CA ALA A 28 12.80 7.78 -6.35
C ALA A 28 12.76 8.72 -7.57
N LEU A 29 11.71 9.53 -7.69
CA LEU A 29 11.57 10.54 -8.74
C LEU A 29 12.67 11.61 -8.64
N LEU A 30 12.91 12.16 -7.44
CA LEU A 30 13.94 13.18 -7.23
C LEU A 30 15.36 12.67 -7.53
N ARG A 31 15.60 11.37 -7.35
CA ARG A 31 16.89 10.72 -7.60
C ARG A 31 17.02 10.18 -9.03
N GLY A 32 15.99 10.29 -9.87
CA GLY A 32 15.98 9.72 -11.22
C GLY A 32 16.16 8.20 -11.23
N GLN A 33 15.63 7.49 -10.24
CA GLN A 33 15.76 6.03 -10.15
C GLN A 33 14.95 5.33 -11.24
N ARG A 34 15.56 4.33 -11.91
CA ARG A 34 14.85 3.44 -12.86
C ARG A 34 13.93 2.44 -12.19
N PHE A 35 14.21 2.08 -10.94
CA PHE A 35 13.43 1.13 -10.16
C PHE A 35 13.04 1.76 -8.81
N LEU A 36 11.78 1.62 -8.40
CA LEU A 36 11.29 2.13 -7.11
C LEU A 36 12.03 1.51 -5.92
N LYS A 37 12.39 0.23 -6.02
CA LYS A 37 13.25 -0.48 -5.07
C LYS A 37 14.34 -1.18 -5.88
N PRO A 38 15.63 -0.82 -5.72
CA PRO A 38 16.71 -1.53 -6.40
C PRO A 38 16.68 -3.00 -6.03
N PRO A 39 16.85 -3.94 -7.00
CA PRO A 39 16.95 -5.35 -6.68
C PRO A 39 18.13 -5.59 -5.74
N LEU A 40 17.93 -6.45 -4.75
CA LEU A 40 18.98 -6.77 -3.79
C LEU A 40 20.16 -7.45 -4.49
N THR A 41 21.38 -7.21 -4.00
CA THR A 41 22.57 -7.91 -4.49
C THR A 41 22.43 -9.42 -4.31
N PRO A 42 23.03 -10.24 -5.20
CA PRO A 42 23.04 -11.70 -5.08
C PRO A 42 23.50 -12.16 -3.70
N LYS A 43 22.95 -13.27 -3.22
CA LYS A 43 23.18 -13.79 -1.85
C LYS A 43 24.68 -13.99 -1.55
N GLU A 44 25.47 -14.40 -2.54
CA GLU A 44 26.92 -14.60 -2.43
C GLU A 44 27.72 -13.33 -2.12
N LYS A 45 27.21 -12.16 -2.53
CA LYS A 45 27.86 -10.85 -2.29
C LYS A 45 27.23 -10.10 -1.11
N ARG A 46 26.21 -10.69 -0.48
CA ARG A 46 25.45 -10.10 0.63
C ARG A 46 26.16 -10.48 1.93
N GLY A 47 26.96 -9.57 2.50
CA GLY A 47 27.62 -9.79 3.79
C GLY A 47 26.64 -10.16 4.91
N HIS A 48 27.15 -10.56 6.09
CA HIS A 48 26.39 -11.04 7.27
C HIS A 48 25.44 -10.02 7.94
N ARG A 49 24.88 -9.06 7.20
CA ARG A 49 23.84 -8.16 7.72
C ARG A 49 22.47 -8.82 7.59
N TRP A 50 22.14 -9.68 8.55
CA TRP A 50 20.82 -10.31 8.73
C TRP A 50 19.66 -9.31 8.67
N TRP A 51 19.86 -8.08 9.16
CA TRP A 51 18.86 -6.99 9.08
C TRP A 51 18.52 -6.53 7.66
N GLN A 52 19.40 -6.72 6.67
CA GLN A 52 19.12 -6.43 5.25
C GLN A 52 18.39 -7.59 4.55
N LEU A 53 18.30 -8.76 5.20
CA LEU A 53 17.58 -9.93 4.71
C LEU A 53 16.11 -9.94 5.14
N VAL A 54 15.75 -9.17 6.17
CA VAL A 54 14.38 -9.14 6.68
C VAL A 54 13.47 -8.40 5.70
N PRO A 55 12.54 -9.09 5.03
CA PRO A 55 11.63 -8.52 4.05
C PRO A 55 10.47 -7.87 4.82
N VAL A 56 10.74 -6.72 5.45
CA VAL A 56 9.81 -6.06 6.38
C VAL A 56 8.40 -5.90 5.77
N GLU A 57 8.31 -5.56 4.49
CA GLU A 57 7.04 -5.46 3.77
C GLU A 57 6.29 -6.79 3.70
N GLY A 58 6.97 -7.89 3.36
CA GLY A 58 6.37 -9.23 3.35
C GLY A 58 5.92 -9.66 4.73
N MET A 59 6.71 -9.34 5.78
CA MET A 59 6.31 -9.59 7.17
C MET A 59 5.08 -8.78 7.58
N MET A 60 5.02 -7.49 7.22
CA MET A 60 3.85 -6.67 7.52
C MET A 60 2.60 -7.18 6.78
N LYS A 61 2.73 -7.57 5.50
CA LYS A 61 1.63 -8.19 4.73
C LYS A 61 1.08 -9.41 5.48
N VAL A 62 1.95 -10.35 5.84
CA VAL A 62 1.57 -11.58 6.58
C VAL A 62 0.96 -11.25 7.95
N ALA A 63 1.58 -10.37 8.73
CA ALA A 63 1.11 -10.07 10.09
C ALA A 63 -0.27 -9.41 10.07
N ILE A 64 -0.48 -8.42 9.19
CA ILE A 64 -1.76 -7.71 9.07
C ILE A 64 -2.85 -8.64 8.55
N SER A 65 -2.57 -9.42 7.51
CA SER A 65 -3.55 -10.32 6.91
C SER A 65 -3.94 -11.48 7.84
N LEU A 66 -2.98 -12.08 8.54
CA LEU A 66 -3.28 -13.11 9.55
C LEU A 66 -4.08 -12.54 10.72
N THR A 67 -3.76 -11.32 11.18
CA THR A 67 -4.57 -10.63 12.19
C THR A 67 -6.00 -10.41 11.70
N GLY A 68 -6.17 -10.04 10.42
CA GLY A 68 -7.48 -9.92 9.77
C GLY A 68 -8.25 -11.24 9.76
N ILE A 69 -7.60 -12.36 9.39
CA ILE A 69 -8.22 -13.70 9.40
C ILE A 69 -8.67 -14.10 10.80
N ILE A 70 -7.80 -13.93 11.80
CA ILE A 70 -8.11 -14.27 13.20
C ILE A 70 -9.30 -13.42 13.68
N THR A 71 -9.29 -12.12 13.40
CA THR A 71 -10.37 -11.20 13.79
C THR A 71 -11.69 -11.60 13.11
N GLU A 72 -11.66 -11.97 11.83
CA GLU A 72 -12.86 -12.33 11.08
C GLU A 72 -13.53 -13.60 11.61
N PHE A 73 -12.74 -14.56 12.10
CA PHE A 73 -13.25 -15.83 12.65
C PHE A 73 -13.67 -15.76 14.11
N PHE A 74 -12.97 -14.97 14.93
CA PHE A 74 -13.05 -15.05 16.40
C PHE A 74 -13.47 -13.75 17.09
N TYR A 75 -13.79 -12.68 16.34
CA TYR A 75 -14.27 -11.43 16.91
C TYR A 75 -15.78 -11.18 16.65
N PRO A 76 -16.55 -10.79 17.68
CA PRO A 76 -16.16 -10.60 19.09
C PRO A 76 -15.78 -11.92 19.80
N PRO A 77 -15.00 -11.87 20.90
CA PRO A 77 -14.55 -13.08 21.61
C PRO A 77 -15.71 -14.00 21.99
N GLY A 78 -15.53 -15.30 21.75
CA GLY A 78 -16.55 -16.33 22.00
C GLY A 78 -17.36 -16.75 20.77
N VAL A 79 -17.21 -16.04 19.65
CA VAL A 79 -17.80 -16.44 18.36
C VAL A 79 -16.79 -17.33 17.61
N ASN A 80 -17.29 -18.37 16.91
CA ASN A 80 -16.50 -19.17 15.99
C ASN A 80 -17.21 -19.24 14.63
N ARG A 81 -16.64 -18.56 13.62
CA ARG A 81 -17.17 -18.53 12.24
C ARG A 81 -16.37 -19.39 11.26
N MET A 82 -15.58 -20.35 11.75
CA MET A 82 -14.80 -21.28 10.89
C MET A 82 -15.67 -22.34 10.22
N MET A 83 -16.93 -22.46 10.61
CA MET A 83 -17.87 -23.37 9.97
C MET A 83 -18.17 -22.89 8.55
N MET A 84 -17.98 -23.77 7.57
CA MET A 84 -18.26 -23.45 6.15
C MET A 84 -19.62 -24.00 5.72
N VAL A 85 -19.97 -25.20 6.20
CA VAL A 85 -21.21 -25.90 5.88
C VAL A 85 -21.95 -26.18 7.17
N ASP A 86 -23.25 -25.92 7.17
CA ASP A 86 -24.12 -26.35 8.26
C ASP A 86 -24.46 -27.82 8.15
N TRP A 87 -23.73 -28.65 8.89
CA TRP A 87 -23.93 -30.10 8.90
C TRP A 87 -25.18 -30.54 9.69
N GLU A 88 -25.75 -29.66 10.52
CA GLU A 88 -26.94 -29.94 11.32
C GLU A 88 -28.22 -29.70 10.51
N ASP A 89 -28.20 -28.73 9.60
CA ASP A 89 -29.30 -28.51 8.64
C ASP A 89 -29.29 -29.61 7.55
N PRO A 90 -30.42 -30.31 7.31
CA PRO A 90 -30.54 -31.30 6.24
C PRO A 90 -30.18 -30.79 4.84
N ARG A 91 -30.34 -29.49 4.59
CA ARG A 91 -30.02 -28.82 3.31
C ARG A 91 -28.53 -28.54 3.14
N ARG A 92 -27.74 -28.64 4.21
CA ARG A 92 -26.30 -28.37 4.22
C ARG A 92 -25.89 -27.05 3.55
N PRO A 93 -26.51 -25.92 3.94
CA PRO A 93 -26.20 -24.64 3.34
C PRO A 93 -24.77 -24.21 3.69
N PHE A 94 -24.17 -23.42 2.79
CA PHE A 94 -22.97 -22.66 3.11
C PHE A 94 -23.31 -21.50 4.03
N VAL A 95 -22.59 -21.39 5.15
CA VAL A 95 -22.80 -20.36 6.17
C VAL A 95 -21.60 -19.43 6.25
N PHE A 96 -21.80 -18.23 6.82
CA PHE A 96 -20.75 -17.23 7.03
C PHE A 96 -19.99 -16.81 5.75
N TYR A 97 -20.63 -16.83 4.59
CA TYR A 97 -19.98 -16.51 3.30
C TYR A 97 -19.35 -15.11 3.27
N ASP A 98 -19.95 -14.11 3.94
CA ASP A 98 -19.36 -12.78 4.15
C ASP A 98 -17.96 -12.86 4.80
N ASN A 99 -17.82 -13.65 5.86
CA ASN A 99 -16.54 -13.86 6.56
C ASN A 99 -15.54 -14.60 5.67
N TRP A 100 -16.00 -15.60 4.92
CA TRP A 100 -15.16 -16.36 4.00
C TRP A 100 -14.66 -15.52 2.81
N TYR A 101 -15.40 -14.51 2.35
CA TYR A 101 -14.90 -13.52 1.40
C TYR A 101 -13.69 -12.77 1.97
N HIS A 102 -13.79 -12.24 3.19
CA HIS A 102 -12.68 -11.54 3.85
C HIS A 102 -11.49 -12.46 4.13
N VAL A 103 -11.73 -13.68 4.63
CA VAL A 103 -10.68 -14.67 4.88
C VAL A 103 -9.93 -15.02 3.60
N THR A 104 -10.65 -15.22 2.49
CA THR A 104 -10.03 -15.50 1.18
C THR A 104 -9.19 -14.32 0.72
N MET A 105 -9.73 -13.10 0.80
CA MET A 105 -9.00 -11.87 0.49
C MET A 105 -7.69 -11.77 1.29
N TYR A 106 -7.75 -11.87 2.62
CA TYR A 106 -6.56 -11.85 3.48
C TYR A 106 -5.62 -13.03 3.21
N GLY A 107 -6.14 -14.20 2.85
CA GLY A 107 -5.34 -15.37 2.46
C GLY A 107 -4.41 -15.07 1.27
N PHE A 108 -4.91 -14.40 0.23
CA PHE A 108 -4.07 -14.03 -0.91
C PHE A 108 -3.06 -12.92 -0.59
N PHE A 109 -3.40 -11.97 0.28
CA PHE A 109 -2.40 -11.01 0.80
C PHE A 109 -1.33 -11.68 1.66
N THR A 110 -1.70 -12.71 2.44
CA THR A 110 -0.75 -13.55 3.18
C THR A 110 0.20 -14.26 2.22
N LEU A 111 -0.35 -14.88 1.17
CA LEU A 111 0.44 -15.53 0.12
C LEU A 111 1.41 -14.55 -0.55
N SER A 112 0.96 -13.33 -0.89
CA SER A 112 1.84 -12.27 -1.44
C SER A 112 2.99 -11.96 -0.48
N GLY A 113 2.72 -11.80 0.81
CA GLY A 113 3.76 -11.57 1.81
C GLY A 113 4.74 -12.73 1.98
N VAL A 114 4.26 -13.98 1.93
CA VAL A 114 5.11 -15.19 1.94
C VAL A 114 6.00 -15.24 0.70
N VAL A 115 5.48 -14.92 -0.48
CA VAL A 115 6.27 -14.83 -1.71
C VAL A 115 7.36 -13.76 -1.58
N ASP A 116 7.05 -12.59 -1.03
CA ASP A 116 8.03 -11.53 -0.74
C ASP A 116 9.14 -12.04 0.20
N ILE A 117 8.78 -12.85 1.19
CA ILE A 117 9.75 -13.44 2.13
C ILE A 117 10.63 -14.50 1.46
N VAL A 118 10.03 -15.48 0.81
CA VAL A 118 10.72 -16.61 0.19
C VAL A 118 11.64 -16.14 -0.94
N SER A 119 11.18 -15.19 -1.78
CA SER A 119 11.98 -14.57 -2.85
C SER A 119 13.26 -13.93 -2.31
N ARG A 120 13.22 -13.31 -1.13
CA ARG A 120 14.37 -12.56 -0.59
C ARG A 120 15.27 -13.36 0.35
N ALA A 121 14.70 -14.30 1.11
CA ALA A 121 15.41 -15.07 2.14
C ALA A 121 15.90 -16.44 1.62
N CYS A 122 15.06 -17.13 0.85
CA CYS A 122 15.30 -18.51 0.44
C CYS A 122 16.00 -18.59 -0.92
N GLN A 123 15.66 -17.72 -1.88
CA GLN A 123 16.24 -17.76 -3.22
C GLN A 123 17.66 -17.13 -3.27
N ALA A 124 18.52 -17.70 -4.11
CA ALA A 124 19.88 -17.19 -4.34
C ALA A 124 19.88 -15.77 -4.95
N GLN A 125 18.85 -15.50 -5.76
CA GLN A 125 18.59 -14.20 -6.36
C GLN A 125 17.11 -13.84 -6.17
N GLN A 126 16.86 -12.58 -5.82
CA GLN A 126 15.51 -12.06 -5.66
C GLN A 126 14.72 -12.13 -6.97
N ASN A 127 13.53 -12.72 -6.95
CA ASN A 127 12.62 -12.75 -8.09
C ASN A 127 11.55 -11.66 -7.98
N VAL A 128 11.91 -10.44 -8.37
CA VAL A 128 11.03 -9.26 -8.33
C VAL A 128 9.76 -9.46 -9.17
N LYS A 129 9.83 -10.20 -10.28
CA LYS A 129 8.65 -10.48 -11.13
C LYS A 129 7.63 -11.33 -10.40
N LEU A 130 8.09 -12.35 -9.66
CA LEU A 130 7.22 -13.20 -8.86
C LEU A 130 6.57 -12.43 -7.69
N GLU A 131 7.34 -11.59 -7.00
CA GLU A 131 6.82 -10.68 -5.95
C GLU A 131 5.68 -9.80 -6.52
N ARG A 132 5.91 -9.18 -7.68
CA ARG A 132 4.91 -8.32 -8.36
C ARG A 132 3.69 -9.11 -8.83
N ALA A 133 3.88 -10.30 -9.40
CA ALA A 133 2.80 -11.15 -9.86
C ALA A 133 1.91 -11.63 -8.71
N ALA A 134 2.50 -12.00 -7.56
CA ALA A 134 1.75 -12.40 -6.38
C ALA A 134 0.95 -11.24 -5.78
N GLU A 135 1.53 -10.03 -5.76
CA GLU A 135 0.82 -8.81 -5.35
C GLU A 135 -0.34 -8.46 -6.30
N ALA A 136 -0.12 -8.55 -7.63
CA ALA A 136 -1.18 -8.35 -8.63
C ALA A 136 -2.31 -9.37 -8.48
N LEU A 137 -1.98 -10.65 -8.22
CA LEU A 137 -2.96 -11.70 -7.98
C LEU A 137 -3.81 -11.42 -6.74
N ALA A 138 -3.20 -10.95 -5.64
CA ALA A 138 -3.94 -10.60 -4.43
C ALA A 138 -4.97 -9.47 -4.69
N PHE A 139 -4.58 -8.44 -5.44
CA PHE A 139 -5.48 -7.36 -5.84
C PHE A 139 -6.53 -7.81 -6.87
N CYS A 140 -6.21 -8.75 -7.75
CA CYS A 140 -7.18 -9.35 -8.67
C CYS A 140 -8.29 -10.10 -7.91
N VAL A 141 -7.90 -10.93 -6.94
CA VAL A 141 -8.85 -11.63 -6.06
C VAL A 141 -9.67 -10.63 -5.25
N LEU A 142 -9.05 -9.58 -4.70
CA LEU A 142 -9.77 -8.52 -3.98
C LEU A 142 -10.88 -7.90 -4.84
N VAL A 143 -10.59 -7.55 -6.09
CA VAL A 143 -11.60 -6.99 -7.02
C VAL A 143 -12.72 -7.99 -7.30
N LEU A 144 -12.38 -9.24 -7.59
CA LEU A 144 -13.37 -10.29 -7.89
C LEU A 144 -14.30 -10.54 -6.70
N LEU A 145 -13.72 -10.71 -5.51
CA LEU A 145 -14.49 -10.95 -4.29
C LEU A 145 -15.38 -9.74 -3.96
N MET A 146 -14.87 -8.53 -4.10
CA MET A 146 -15.64 -7.33 -3.83
C MET A 146 -16.78 -7.13 -4.84
N ALA A 147 -16.59 -7.49 -6.10
CA ALA A 147 -17.65 -7.43 -7.11
C ALA A 147 -18.79 -8.42 -6.80
N CYS A 148 -18.46 -9.65 -6.40
CA CYS A 148 -19.45 -10.66 -6.01
C CYS A 148 -20.11 -10.35 -4.65
N HIS A 149 -19.42 -9.64 -3.75
CA HIS A 149 -19.95 -9.26 -2.44
C HIS A 149 -21.20 -8.36 -2.52
N LEU A 150 -21.47 -7.75 -3.68
CA LEU A 150 -22.53 -6.76 -3.87
C LEU A 150 -23.93 -7.36 -4.05
N GLU A 151 -24.04 -8.63 -4.44
CA GLU A 151 -25.28 -9.20 -4.99
C GLU A 151 -26.47 -9.22 -4.02
N ASN A 152 -26.22 -9.10 -2.70
CA ASN A 152 -27.26 -9.13 -1.67
C ASN A 152 -27.25 -7.90 -0.74
N LYS A 153 -26.64 -6.78 -1.17
CA LYS A 153 -26.47 -5.58 -0.33
C LYS A 153 -27.45 -4.47 -0.68
N GLY A 154 -27.74 -3.59 0.29
CA GLY A 154 -28.59 -2.42 0.07
C GLY A 154 -27.94 -1.40 -0.88
N THR A 155 -28.74 -0.57 -1.55
CA THR A 155 -28.25 0.36 -2.61
C THR A 155 -27.13 1.28 -2.14
N LEU A 156 -27.19 1.78 -0.90
CA LEU A 156 -26.12 2.60 -0.33
C LEU A 156 -24.82 1.82 -0.21
N GLU A 157 -24.88 0.61 0.35
CA GLU A 157 -23.72 -0.27 0.52
C GLU A 157 -23.13 -0.68 -0.84
N VAL A 158 -23.98 -0.98 -1.84
CA VAL A 158 -23.54 -1.29 -3.20
C VAL A 158 -22.77 -0.12 -3.81
N ARG A 159 -23.33 1.10 -3.81
CA ARG A 159 -22.64 2.28 -4.39
C ARG A 159 -21.34 2.57 -3.68
N THR A 160 -21.34 2.43 -2.36
CA THR A 160 -20.19 2.66 -1.49
C THR A 160 -19.03 1.72 -1.83
N HIS A 161 -19.33 0.43 -2.01
CA HIS A 161 -18.33 -0.56 -2.41
C HIS A 161 -17.93 -0.43 -3.89
N LEU A 162 -18.82 -0.06 -4.81
CA LEU A 162 -18.44 0.21 -6.21
C LEU A 162 -17.38 1.31 -6.30
N LEU A 163 -17.49 2.36 -5.49
CA LEU A 163 -16.49 3.42 -5.37
C LEU A 163 -15.17 2.94 -4.77
N PHE A 164 -15.16 1.82 -4.05
CA PHE A 164 -13.94 1.13 -3.60
C PHE A 164 -13.37 0.19 -4.68
N VAL A 165 -14.23 -0.52 -5.41
CA VAL A 165 -13.84 -1.43 -6.51
C VAL A 165 -13.12 -0.69 -7.62
N ALA A 166 -13.61 0.49 -8.03
CA ALA A 166 -13.03 1.25 -9.14
C ALA A 166 -11.53 1.60 -8.95
N PRO A 167 -11.09 2.24 -7.86
CA PRO A 167 -9.66 2.50 -7.63
C PRO A 167 -8.87 1.21 -7.39
N THR A 168 -9.46 0.19 -6.76
CA THR A 168 -8.81 -1.11 -6.57
C THR A 168 -8.51 -1.77 -7.91
N PHE A 169 -9.45 -1.77 -8.83
CA PHE A 169 -9.28 -2.29 -10.19
C PHE A 169 -8.17 -1.55 -10.94
N LEU A 170 -8.10 -0.23 -10.81
CA LEU A 170 -7.02 0.54 -11.40
C LEU A 170 -5.65 0.19 -10.79
N VAL A 171 -5.57 -0.04 -9.47
CA VAL A 171 -4.36 -0.56 -8.82
C VAL A 171 -3.99 -1.94 -9.36
N THR A 172 -4.96 -2.85 -9.52
CA THR A 172 -4.75 -4.18 -10.10
C THR A 172 -4.18 -4.10 -11.52
N LEU A 173 -4.73 -3.22 -12.36
CA LEU A 173 -4.22 -2.98 -13.71
C LEU A 173 -2.77 -2.48 -13.67
N VAL A 174 -2.48 -1.48 -12.84
CA VAL A 174 -1.13 -0.93 -12.70
C VAL A 174 -0.15 -1.99 -12.21
N LEU A 175 -0.51 -2.79 -11.20
CA LEU A 175 0.33 -3.89 -10.71
C LEU A 175 0.59 -4.94 -11.78
N THR A 176 -0.42 -5.26 -12.59
CA THR A 176 -0.29 -6.19 -13.72
C THR A 176 0.66 -5.63 -14.78
N MET A 177 0.55 -4.34 -15.09
CA MET A 177 1.48 -3.66 -16.02
C MET A 177 2.92 -3.63 -15.47
N GLU A 178 3.10 -3.41 -14.15
CA GLU A 178 4.42 -3.42 -13.50
C GLU A 178 5.17 -4.77 -13.63
N VAL A 179 4.45 -5.90 -13.77
CA VAL A 179 5.07 -7.21 -14.00
C VAL A 179 5.86 -7.23 -15.32
N TRP A 180 5.35 -6.55 -16.34
CA TRP A 180 5.93 -6.51 -17.68
C TRP A 180 6.85 -5.31 -17.88
N VAL A 181 6.45 -4.14 -17.36
CA VAL A 181 7.13 -2.85 -17.56
C VAL A 181 7.36 -2.16 -16.20
N PRO A 182 8.31 -2.65 -15.38
CA PRO A 182 8.54 -2.12 -14.03
C PRO A 182 9.16 -0.71 -14.00
N ASP A 183 9.77 -0.26 -15.10
CA ASP A 183 10.62 0.94 -15.17
C ASP A 183 9.85 2.21 -15.58
N GLN A 184 8.58 2.31 -15.19
CA GLN A 184 7.72 3.43 -15.55
C GLN A 184 7.30 4.23 -14.30
N PRO A 185 7.89 5.40 -14.07
CA PRO A 185 7.57 6.21 -12.90
C PRO A 185 6.09 6.64 -12.83
N THR A 186 5.43 6.80 -13.98
CA THR A 186 4.00 7.11 -14.08
C THR A 186 3.13 6.03 -13.44
N LEU A 187 3.49 4.75 -13.58
CA LEU A 187 2.79 3.64 -12.94
C LEU A 187 2.93 3.73 -11.41
N TRP A 188 4.12 4.05 -10.91
CA TRP A 188 4.33 4.16 -9.45
C TRP A 188 3.52 5.31 -8.84
N VAL A 189 3.49 6.46 -9.53
CA VAL A 189 2.68 7.62 -9.13
C VAL A 189 1.21 7.26 -9.12
N LEU A 190 0.70 6.65 -10.20
CA LEU A 190 -0.71 6.28 -10.30
C LEU A 190 -1.11 5.25 -9.24
N LYS A 191 -0.31 4.20 -9.04
CA LYS A 191 -0.54 3.20 -7.99
C LYS A 191 -0.62 3.84 -6.60
N THR A 192 0.31 4.75 -6.31
CA THR A 192 0.40 5.40 -5.00
C THR A 192 -0.75 6.37 -4.78
N TRP A 193 -1.11 7.14 -5.81
CA TRP A 193 -2.27 8.02 -5.76
C TRP A 193 -3.56 7.22 -5.53
N MET A 194 -3.78 6.14 -6.28
CA MET A 194 -4.95 5.28 -6.08
C MET A 194 -4.93 4.57 -4.72
N GLY A 195 -3.76 4.22 -4.18
CA GLY A 195 -3.64 3.71 -2.81
C GLY A 195 -4.09 4.72 -1.75
N LEU A 196 -3.72 6.00 -1.91
CA LEU A 196 -4.20 7.08 -1.03
C LEU A 196 -5.72 7.26 -1.13
N VAL A 197 -6.28 7.20 -2.34
CA VAL A 197 -7.73 7.28 -2.55
C VAL A 197 -8.42 6.09 -1.90
N LEU A 198 -7.92 4.87 -2.15
CA LEU A 198 -8.48 3.63 -1.59
C LEU A 198 -8.50 3.63 -0.06
N SER A 199 -7.38 4.01 0.54
CA SER A 199 -7.23 4.05 2.00
C SER A 199 -8.11 5.12 2.66
N THR A 200 -8.11 6.34 2.12
CA THR A 200 -8.94 7.43 2.67
C THR A 200 -10.42 7.17 2.46
N TRP A 201 -10.81 6.59 1.32
CA TRP A 201 -12.18 6.16 1.08
C TRP A 201 -12.59 5.06 2.06
N MET A 202 -11.76 4.04 2.28
CA MET A 202 -12.04 2.97 3.26
C MET A 202 -12.31 3.52 4.67
N LEU A 203 -11.55 4.53 5.10
CA LEU A 203 -11.80 5.21 6.38
C LEU A 203 -13.12 5.95 6.38
N GLN A 204 -13.46 6.66 5.29
CA GLN A 204 -14.76 7.30 5.12
C GLN A 204 -15.90 6.26 5.13
N LEU A 205 -15.70 5.06 4.58
CA LEU A 205 -16.68 3.97 4.65
C LEU A 205 -16.96 3.54 6.09
N CYS A 206 -15.91 3.42 6.90
CA CYS A 206 -16.06 3.07 8.31
C CYS A 206 -16.88 4.12 9.05
N VAL A 207 -16.60 5.40 8.80
CA VAL A 207 -17.35 6.52 9.39
C VAL A 207 -18.80 6.50 8.91
N LEU A 208 -19.05 6.37 7.61
CA LEU A 208 -20.39 6.45 7.03
C LEU A 208 -21.29 5.28 7.45
N MET A 209 -20.75 4.07 7.51
CA MET A 209 -21.53 2.85 7.78
C MET A 209 -21.75 2.60 9.28
N TYR A 210 -20.83 3.01 10.15
CA TYR A 210 -20.87 2.63 11.56
C TYR A 210 -20.99 3.81 12.53
N VAL A 211 -20.41 4.98 12.22
CA VAL A 211 -20.38 6.13 13.14
C VAL A 211 -20.55 7.45 12.36
N PRO A 212 -21.73 7.72 11.78
CA PRO A 212 -21.96 8.94 11.03
C PRO A 212 -21.80 10.16 11.97
N PRO A 213 -21.03 11.21 11.59
CA PRO A 213 -20.78 12.36 12.47
C PRO A 213 -22.03 13.12 12.88
N SER A 214 -23.09 13.05 12.08
CA SER A 214 -24.40 13.65 12.38
C SER A 214 -25.22 12.84 13.39
N GLY A 215 -24.78 11.63 13.75
CA GLY A 215 -25.55 10.65 14.53
C GLY A 215 -26.74 10.05 13.76
N GLN A 216 -26.97 10.46 12.51
CA GLN A 216 -28.06 9.96 11.67
C GLN A 216 -27.52 9.03 10.57
N PRO A 217 -28.10 7.83 10.40
CA PRO A 217 -27.67 6.92 9.35
C PRO A 217 -28.02 7.47 7.97
N TRP A 218 -27.14 7.22 7.01
CA TRP A 218 -27.39 7.55 5.61
C TRP A 218 -28.45 6.62 5.02
N ARG A 219 -29.35 7.18 4.21
CA ARG A 219 -30.52 6.44 3.71
C ARG A 219 -30.34 6.09 2.24
N ALA A 220 -30.55 4.81 1.91
CA ALA A 220 -30.43 4.29 0.56
C ALA A 220 -31.51 4.86 -0.38
N GLU A 221 -32.63 5.33 0.17
CA GLU A 221 -33.77 5.89 -0.56
C GLU A 221 -33.65 7.41 -0.73
N ASN A 222 -32.72 8.05 -0.04
CA ASN A 222 -32.53 9.50 -0.13
C ASN A 222 -31.59 9.83 -1.31
N PRO A 223 -32.09 10.44 -2.40
CA PRO A 223 -31.25 10.78 -3.54
C PRO A 223 -30.13 11.77 -3.18
N GLY A 224 -30.34 12.61 -2.16
CA GLY A 224 -29.33 13.53 -1.65
C GLY A 224 -28.13 12.79 -1.06
N ASP A 225 -28.38 11.83 -0.16
CA ASP A 225 -27.32 11.01 0.46
C ASP A 225 -26.53 10.28 -0.63
N LEU A 226 -27.20 9.66 -1.59
CA LEU A 226 -26.52 8.96 -2.68
C LEU A 226 -25.70 9.89 -3.60
N ALA A 227 -26.14 11.13 -3.81
CA ALA A 227 -25.38 12.12 -4.60
C ALA A 227 -24.13 12.60 -3.84
N PHE A 228 -24.26 12.90 -2.55
CA PHE A 228 -23.13 13.33 -1.72
C PHE A 228 -22.07 12.23 -1.56
N LEU A 229 -22.44 10.96 -1.64
CA LEU A 229 -21.49 9.85 -1.63
C LEU A 229 -20.46 9.96 -2.77
N LEU A 230 -20.93 10.17 -4.00
CA LEU A 230 -20.05 10.35 -5.16
C LEU A 230 -19.26 11.66 -5.06
N ILE A 231 -19.89 12.75 -4.60
CA ILE A 231 -19.22 14.03 -4.42
C ILE A 231 -18.05 13.88 -3.44
N PHE A 232 -18.26 13.24 -2.29
CA PHE A 232 -17.19 12.99 -1.33
C PHE A 232 -16.09 12.12 -1.92
N PHE A 233 -16.43 11.06 -2.65
CA PHE A 233 -15.44 10.25 -3.35
C PHE A 233 -14.58 11.07 -4.33
N CYS A 234 -15.18 11.98 -5.11
CA CYS A 234 -14.44 12.88 -5.98
C CYS A 234 -13.47 13.80 -5.19
N TRP A 235 -13.87 14.26 -4.01
CA TRP A 235 -12.96 14.99 -3.11
C TRP A 235 -11.82 14.11 -2.59
N HIS A 236 -12.02 12.80 -2.38
CA HIS A 236 -10.93 11.87 -2.06
C HIS A 236 -9.91 11.74 -3.20
N LEU A 237 -10.33 11.78 -4.47
CA LEU A 237 -9.42 11.83 -5.62
C LEU A 237 -8.51 13.06 -5.55
N GLY A 238 -9.10 14.24 -5.35
CA GLY A 238 -8.35 15.49 -5.21
C GLY A 238 -7.45 15.51 -3.98
N PHE A 239 -7.97 15.05 -2.83
CA PHE A 239 -7.21 14.97 -1.58
C PHE A 239 -5.99 14.05 -1.71
N GLY A 240 -6.14 12.86 -2.30
CA GLY A 240 -5.03 11.96 -2.56
C GLY A 240 -3.92 12.60 -3.41
N ALA A 241 -4.30 13.39 -4.43
CA ALA A 241 -3.34 14.11 -5.27
C ALA A 241 -2.62 15.22 -4.49
N ILE A 242 -3.35 15.98 -3.66
CA ILE A 242 -2.79 17.03 -2.80
C ILE A 242 -1.80 16.43 -1.80
N VAL A 243 -2.15 15.31 -1.15
CA VAL A 243 -1.27 14.60 -0.21
C VAL A 243 0.01 14.15 -0.91
N LEU A 244 -0.11 13.54 -2.10
CA LEU A 244 1.05 13.08 -2.85
C LEU A 244 1.96 14.25 -3.27
N ALA A 245 1.38 15.35 -3.74
CA ALA A 245 2.11 16.57 -4.11
C ALA A 245 2.80 17.22 -2.90
N ALA A 246 2.12 17.27 -1.74
CA ALA A 246 2.68 17.79 -0.50
C ALA A 246 3.87 16.94 -0.05
N VAL A 247 3.74 15.61 -0.05
CA VAL A 247 4.84 14.69 0.29
C VAL A 247 6.01 14.88 -0.68
N TYR A 248 5.76 15.00 -1.98
CA TYR A 248 6.79 15.27 -2.97
C TYR A 248 7.52 16.59 -2.70
N GLY A 249 6.78 17.67 -2.43
CA GLY A 249 7.35 18.98 -2.08
C GLY A 249 8.22 18.91 -0.82
N LEU A 250 7.76 18.22 0.23
CA LEU A 250 8.54 18.01 1.45
C LEU A 250 9.81 17.21 1.19
N CYS A 251 9.74 16.12 0.41
CA CYS A 251 10.89 15.33 0.01
C CYS A 251 11.89 16.15 -0.82
N SER A 252 11.40 17.02 -1.71
CA SER A 252 12.23 17.90 -2.53
C SER A 252 12.99 18.91 -1.67
N LEU A 253 12.29 19.60 -0.76
CA LEU A 253 12.91 20.53 0.19
C LEU A 253 13.97 19.84 1.05
N TRP A 254 13.68 18.64 1.54
CA TRP A 254 14.63 17.83 2.31
C TRP A 254 15.85 17.43 1.47
N HIS A 255 15.64 16.99 0.22
CA HIS A 255 16.71 16.60 -0.70
C HIS A 255 17.64 17.77 -1.04
N HIS A 256 17.09 18.94 -1.37
CA HIS A 256 17.85 20.16 -1.66
C HIS A 256 18.61 20.68 -0.45
N ARG A 257 18.02 20.60 0.76
CA ARG A 257 18.76 20.94 1.99
C ARG A 257 19.97 20.03 2.14
N ILE A 258 19.81 18.71 2.08
CA ILE A 258 20.94 17.77 2.26
C ILE A 258 22.03 17.94 1.18
N SER A 259 21.67 18.19 -0.08
CA SER A 259 22.67 18.43 -1.12
C SER A 259 23.48 19.69 -0.83
N SER A 260 22.81 20.80 -0.46
CA SER A 260 23.50 22.05 -0.09
C SER A 260 24.47 21.86 1.08
N TRP A 261 24.08 21.09 2.11
CA TRP A 261 24.94 20.75 3.24
C TRP A 261 26.13 19.85 2.88
N ARG A 262 26.07 19.07 1.80
CA ARG A 262 27.21 18.25 1.33
C ARG A 262 28.18 19.02 0.42
N GLU A 263 27.72 20.07 -0.24
CA GLU A 263 28.59 20.91 -1.07
C GLU A 263 29.45 21.88 -0.25
N VAL A 264 28.92 22.42 0.86
CA VAL A 264 29.64 23.36 1.74
C VAL A 264 30.93 22.77 2.35
N PRO A 265 30.99 21.52 2.84
CA PRO A 265 32.22 20.88 3.31
C PRO A 265 33.22 20.60 2.18
N ARG A 266 32.73 20.24 0.98
CA ARG A 266 33.58 19.88 -0.16
C ARG A 266 34.27 21.11 -0.76
N ALA A 267 33.59 22.26 -0.79
CA ALA A 267 34.18 23.55 -1.17
C ALA A 267 35.30 23.98 -0.19
N LYS A 268 35.09 23.77 1.12
CA LYS A 268 36.08 24.10 2.16
C LYS A 268 37.33 23.20 2.10
N HIS A 269 37.15 21.92 1.78
CA HIS A 269 38.28 20.98 1.56
C HIS A 269 39.07 21.32 0.29
N ARG A 270 38.40 21.63 -0.82
CA ARG A 270 39.05 21.98 -2.09
C ARG A 270 39.81 23.32 -2.02
N SER A 271 39.27 24.31 -1.31
CA SER A 271 39.94 25.59 -1.03
C SER A 271 41.21 25.40 -0.19
N SER A 272 41.16 24.53 0.83
CA SER A 272 42.30 24.24 1.70
C SER A 272 43.44 23.52 0.94
N SER A 273 43.11 22.58 0.05
CA SER A 273 44.11 21.88 -0.78
C SER A 273 44.78 22.80 -1.83
N ILE A 274 44.04 23.75 -2.41
CA ILE A 274 44.59 24.73 -3.35
C ILE A 274 45.53 25.72 -2.64
N HIS A 275 45.20 26.11 -1.41
CA HIS A 275 46.07 26.98 -0.60
C HIS A 275 47.37 26.28 -0.15
N LEU A 276 47.32 24.97 0.12
CA LEU A 276 48.49 24.14 0.41
C LEU A 276 49.40 23.93 -0.82
N MET A 277 48.84 23.79 -2.02
CA MET A 277 49.65 23.70 -3.26
C MET A 277 50.34 25.01 -3.63
N HIS A 278 49.74 26.17 -3.33
CA HIS A 278 50.39 27.46 -3.58
C HIS A 278 51.53 27.77 -2.59
N LYS A 279 51.55 27.15 -1.40
CA LYS A 279 52.60 27.37 -0.38
C LYS A 279 53.89 26.58 -0.63
N TYR A 280 53.87 25.56 -1.49
CA TYR A 280 55.04 24.73 -1.82
C TYR A 280 55.73 25.06 -3.15
N ARG A 281 55.24 26.05 -3.92
CA ARG A 281 55.91 26.54 -5.12
C ARG A 281 56.96 27.60 -4.75
N ARG A 282 58.08 27.19 -4.13
CA ARG A 282 59.28 28.04 -4.06
C ARG A 282 59.84 28.22 -5.48
N PRO A 283 60.15 29.45 -5.92
CA PRO A 283 60.89 29.65 -7.15
C PRO A 283 62.38 29.37 -6.88
N HIS A 284 62.90 28.26 -7.38
CA HIS A 284 64.35 28.13 -7.54
C HIS A 284 64.76 29.07 -8.68
N ARG A 285 65.40 30.18 -8.32
CA ARG A 285 66.02 31.13 -9.24
C ARG A 285 67.53 31.07 -8.99
N LYS A 286 68.24 30.70 -10.06
CA LYS A 286 69.69 30.66 -10.29
C LYS A 286 70.46 29.53 -9.61
#